data_AF-D6ZDC6-F1
#
_entry.id   AF-D6ZDC6-F1
#
_cell.length_a   1.000
_cell.length_b   1.000
_cell.length_c   1.000
_cell.angle_alpha   90.00
_cell.angle_beta   90.00
_cell.angle_gamma   90.00
#
_symmetry.space_group_name_H-M   'P 1'
#
loop_
_entity.id
_entity.type
_entity.pdbx_description
1 polymer ?
#
loop_
_entity_poly.entity_id
_entity_poly.type
_entity_poly.pdbx_seq_one_letter_code
_entity_poly.pdbx_strand_id
1 'polypeptide(L)'
;MQSYYHSTRHEVLVTVLQHRYQQMHVLLWERGLAPEAGKWSLPGGTLGCQEDVETSARRQLAEKVDVQEIAHLEQLSVFSDPARMPTERVVATTFLGLVPTTADPALPPDTAWFPAAALPELSFDHKHIVAAALSRLAAKLSYTNIAFALAPTEFALSTLRDIYSAALERPVDATNLARVLGRRGVLVPTGRCVKSGGRPATVYRFAERELRVTDEFAVLRPPALKPRAGAERRRGGSGEEEHDSGAEEARGDRDMDLGPGEADRRLSD
;
A
#
# COMPACT_ATOMS: atom_id res chain seq x y z
N MET A 1 18.70 -0.44 39.59
CA MET A 1 18.67 0.03 38.20
C MET A 1 17.81 -0.95 37.41
N GLN A 2 16.50 -0.80 37.53
CA GLN A 2 15.52 -1.85 37.21
C GLN A 2 15.00 -1.65 35.78
N SER A 3 14.99 -2.74 35.02
CA SER A 3 14.77 -2.89 33.58
C SER A 3 13.94 -1.80 32.89
N TYR A 4 14.59 -0.93 32.10
CA TYR A 4 13.95 0.10 31.25
C TYR A 4 13.34 -0.47 29.96
N TYR A 5 13.48 -1.77 29.70
CA TYR A 5 13.06 -2.40 28.45
C TYR A 5 11.78 -3.22 28.64
N HIS A 6 10.63 -2.57 28.51
CA HIS A 6 9.39 -3.28 28.20
C HIS A 6 9.38 -3.69 26.72
N SER A 7 8.74 -4.82 26.42
CA SER A 7 8.53 -5.24 25.03
C SER A 7 7.80 -4.12 24.26
N THR A 8 8.36 -3.71 23.12
CA THR A 8 7.75 -2.73 22.23
C THR A 8 7.09 -3.48 21.09
N ARG A 9 5.77 -3.32 20.96
CA ARG A 9 5.02 -3.90 19.86
C ARG A 9 5.12 -2.99 18.64
N HIS A 10 5.21 -3.59 17.46
CA HIS A 10 5.23 -2.87 16.19
C HIS A 10 3.92 -3.15 15.44
N GLU A 11 3.24 -2.09 15.03
CA GLU A 11 2.09 -2.18 14.14
C GLU A 11 2.31 -1.44 12.82
N VAL A 12 1.56 -1.85 11.82
CA VAL A 12 1.50 -1.19 10.52
C VAL A 12 0.08 -0.70 10.29
N LEU A 13 -0.04 0.59 9.99
CA LEU A 13 -1.30 1.26 9.71
C LEU A 13 -1.26 1.89 8.31
N VAL A 14 -2.40 1.90 7.63
CA VAL A 14 -2.50 2.45 6.27
C VAL A 14 -3.64 3.44 6.19
N THR A 15 -3.32 4.68 5.85
CA THR A 15 -4.32 5.68 5.46
C THR A 15 -4.62 5.51 3.98
N VAL A 16 -5.78 4.93 3.67
CA VAL A 16 -6.24 4.76 2.29
C VAL A 16 -7.12 5.95 1.92
N LEU A 17 -6.74 6.67 0.87
CA LEU A 17 -7.45 7.83 0.37
C LEU A 17 -8.05 7.57 -1.02
N GLN A 18 -9.24 8.11 -1.23
CA GLN A 18 -9.89 8.16 -2.54
C GLN A 18 -10.61 9.49 -2.70
N HIS A 19 -10.67 10.04 -3.91
CA HIS A 19 -11.53 11.17 -4.22
C HIS A 19 -12.94 10.66 -4.56
N ARG A 20 -13.95 11.01 -3.75
CA ARG A 20 -15.36 10.65 -3.95
C ARG A 20 -16.23 11.87 -3.67
N TYR A 21 -17.32 12.05 -4.42
CA TYR A 21 -18.29 13.12 -4.16
C TYR A 21 -17.67 14.52 -3.97
N GLN A 22 -16.70 14.88 -4.82
CA GLN A 22 -15.97 16.16 -4.79
C GLN A 22 -15.10 16.39 -3.54
N GLN A 23 -14.81 15.35 -2.76
CA GLN A 23 -14.04 15.44 -1.51
C GLN A 23 -13.08 14.26 -1.36
N MET A 24 -12.02 14.45 -0.59
CA MET A 24 -11.18 13.32 -0.16
C MET A 24 -11.93 12.51 0.88
N HIS A 25 -11.93 11.19 0.69
CA HIS A 25 -12.47 10.22 1.64
C HIS A 25 -11.34 9.34 2.16
N VAL A 26 -11.52 8.86 3.39
CA VAL A 26 -10.62 7.95 4.10
C VAL A 26 -11.36 6.65 4.34
N LEU A 27 -10.72 5.52 4.05
CA LEU A 27 -11.26 4.21 4.39
C LEU A 27 -10.98 3.90 5.86
N LEU A 28 -12.03 3.58 6.62
CA LEU A 28 -11.94 3.29 8.05
C LEU A 28 -12.66 1.98 8.37
N TRP A 29 -12.22 1.36 9.44
CA TRP A 29 -12.74 0.13 10.03
C TRP A 29 -13.29 0.41 11.43
N GLU A 30 -14.41 -0.20 11.82
CA GLU A 30 -14.95 -0.19 13.19
C GLU A 30 -14.33 -1.28 14.06
N ARG A 31 -13.60 -0.91 15.12
CA ARG A 31 -12.86 -1.86 15.97
C ARG A 31 -13.80 -2.81 16.71
N GLY A 32 -13.64 -4.11 16.51
CA GLY A 32 -14.33 -5.14 17.30
C GLY A 32 -13.66 -5.52 18.63
N LEU A 33 -12.43 -5.02 18.89
CA LEU A 33 -11.61 -5.44 20.03
C LEU A 33 -11.21 -4.26 20.91
N ALA A 34 -11.14 -4.52 22.22
CA ALA A 34 -10.60 -3.58 23.19
C ALA A 34 -9.08 -3.37 23.01
N PRO A 35 -8.52 -2.22 23.42
CA PRO A 35 -9.23 -1.01 23.85
C PRO A 35 -9.93 -0.28 22.68
N GLU A 36 -10.89 0.57 23.03
CA GLU A 36 -11.67 1.39 22.07
C GLU A 36 -12.50 0.58 21.06
N ALA A 37 -13.10 -0.54 21.50
CA ALA A 37 -14.09 -1.25 20.70
C ALA A 37 -15.27 -0.32 20.35
N GLY A 38 -15.78 -0.41 19.12
CA GLY A 38 -16.81 0.46 18.55
C GLY A 38 -16.29 1.79 17.98
N LYS A 39 -15.01 2.15 18.19
CA LYS A 39 -14.42 3.33 17.53
C LYS A 39 -13.91 2.98 16.13
N TRP A 40 -13.88 3.99 15.26
CA TRP A 40 -13.32 3.86 13.92
C TRP A 40 -11.79 3.93 13.94
N SER A 41 -11.13 3.22 13.03
CA SER A 41 -9.68 3.07 13.01
C SER A 41 -9.16 2.92 11.58
N LEU A 42 -7.87 3.23 11.40
CA LEU A 42 -7.19 2.96 10.14
C LEU A 42 -7.03 1.45 9.93
N PRO A 43 -7.15 0.96 8.68
CA PRO A 43 -6.71 -0.38 8.31
C PRO A 43 -5.28 -0.64 8.79
N GLY A 44 -5.05 -1.81 9.36
CA GLY A 44 -3.76 -2.16 9.93
C GLY A 44 -3.83 -3.23 11.01
N GLY A 45 -2.65 -3.56 11.54
CA GLY A 45 -2.45 -4.60 12.53
C GLY A 45 -0.98 -4.82 12.87
N THR A 46 -0.70 -5.90 13.60
CA THR A 46 0.66 -6.21 14.06
C THR A 46 1.58 -6.58 12.90
N LEU A 47 2.84 -6.14 12.99
CA LEU A 47 3.90 -6.63 12.14
C LEU A 47 4.26 -8.07 12.52
N GLY A 48 4.18 -8.99 11.57
CA GLY A 48 4.59 -10.38 11.75
C GLY A 48 6.11 -10.54 11.85
N CYS A 49 6.58 -11.62 12.47
CA CYS A 49 8.01 -11.85 12.70
C CYS A 49 8.81 -12.30 11.46
N GLN A 50 8.13 -12.62 10.34
CA GLN A 50 8.73 -13.10 9.09
C GLN A 50 8.42 -12.19 7.89
N GLU A 51 7.91 -10.98 8.13
CA GLU A 51 7.56 -10.01 7.08
C GLU A 51 8.20 -8.64 7.37
N ASP A 52 8.42 -7.85 6.32
CA ASP A 52 8.76 -6.44 6.47
C ASP A 52 7.50 -5.57 6.55
N VAL A 53 7.70 -4.28 6.84
CA VAL A 53 6.60 -3.32 7.01
C VAL A 53 5.78 -3.09 5.74
N GLU A 54 6.39 -3.22 4.55
CA GLU A 54 5.69 -3.04 3.28
C GLU A 54 4.82 -4.26 2.96
N THR A 55 5.38 -5.45 3.14
CA THR A 55 4.66 -6.73 3.04
C THR A 55 3.49 -6.76 4.01
N SER A 56 3.71 -6.32 5.24
CA SER A 56 2.66 -6.21 6.26
C SER A 56 1.58 -5.21 5.85
N ALA A 57 1.94 -4.03 5.34
CA ALA A 57 0.96 -3.04 4.86
C ALA A 57 0.05 -3.63 3.76
N ARG A 58 0.64 -4.32 2.79
CA ARG A 58 -0.11 -4.98 1.70
C ARG A 58 -1.01 -6.09 2.22
N ARG A 59 -0.51 -6.92 3.14
CA ARG A 59 -1.29 -7.99 3.78
C ARG A 59 -2.48 -7.43 4.56
N GLN A 60 -2.27 -6.43 5.41
CA GLN A 60 -3.33 -5.80 6.22
C GLN A 60 -4.43 -5.16 5.37
N LEU A 61 -4.08 -4.65 4.19
CA LEU A 61 -5.05 -4.15 3.22
C LEU A 61 -5.84 -5.30 2.59
N ALA A 62 -5.15 -6.34 2.11
CA ALA A 62 -5.77 -7.50 1.45
C ALA A 62 -6.66 -8.34 2.38
N GLU A 63 -6.34 -8.42 3.67
CA GLU A 63 -7.14 -9.15 4.66
C GLU A 63 -8.49 -8.50 4.95
N LYS A 64 -8.57 -7.17 4.85
CA LYS A 64 -9.70 -6.39 5.35
C LYS A 64 -10.58 -5.84 4.25
N VAL A 65 -10.03 -5.61 3.07
CA VAL A 65 -10.76 -5.07 1.93
C VAL A 65 -10.14 -5.63 0.65
N ASP A 66 -10.96 -5.95 -0.35
CA ASP A 66 -10.47 -6.34 -1.67
C ASP A 66 -9.95 -5.12 -2.46
N VAL A 67 -9.09 -4.30 -1.84
CA VAL A 67 -8.41 -3.18 -2.50
C VAL A 67 -7.21 -3.71 -3.28
N GLN A 68 -7.45 -4.66 -4.19
CA GLN A 68 -6.44 -5.02 -5.20
C GLN A 68 -6.12 -3.83 -6.13
N GLU A 69 -6.94 -2.78 -6.07
CA GLU A 69 -6.83 -1.56 -6.87
C GLU A 69 -6.06 -0.42 -6.19
N ILE A 70 -5.14 -0.69 -5.24
CA ILE A 70 -4.24 0.37 -4.76
C ILE A 70 -3.26 0.73 -5.88
N ALA A 71 -3.45 1.92 -6.45
CA ALA A 71 -2.60 2.42 -7.53
C ALA A 71 -1.28 3.02 -7.01
N HIS A 72 -1.22 3.40 -5.73
CA HIS A 72 0.01 3.89 -5.11
C HIS A 72 0.02 3.59 -3.62
N LEU A 73 1.14 3.04 -3.12
CA LEU A 73 1.39 2.80 -1.70
C LEU A 73 2.78 3.30 -1.37
N GLU A 74 2.89 4.17 -0.36
CA GLU A 74 4.20 4.65 0.13
C GLU A 74 4.24 4.76 1.64
N GLN A 75 5.42 4.62 2.23
CA GLN A 75 5.60 4.87 3.65
C GLN A 75 5.38 6.36 3.97
N LEU A 76 4.53 6.62 4.96
CA LEU A 76 4.17 7.96 5.41
C LEU A 76 5.13 8.45 6.49
N SER A 77 5.09 7.84 7.68
CA SER A 77 5.90 8.22 8.84
C SER A 77 5.91 7.10 9.89
N VAL A 78 6.74 7.27 10.92
CA VAL A 78 6.70 6.45 12.13
C VAL A 78 6.06 7.27 13.25
N PHE A 79 5.08 6.68 13.94
CA PHE A 79 4.42 7.26 15.11
C PHE A 79 4.83 6.44 16.33
N SER A 80 5.58 7.04 17.24
CA SER A 80 6.27 6.34 18.33
C SER A 80 6.09 7.00 19.69
N ASP A 81 5.12 7.92 19.82
CA ASP A 81 4.77 8.56 21.09
C ASP A 81 4.44 7.47 22.13
N PRO A 82 5.14 7.41 23.28
CA PRO A 82 4.86 6.42 24.32
C PRO A 82 3.41 6.43 24.82
N ALA A 83 2.70 7.56 24.71
CA ALA A 83 1.33 7.73 25.17
C ALA A 83 0.27 7.43 24.10
N ARG A 84 0.66 7.06 22.86
CA ARG A 84 -0.30 6.81 21.78
C ARG A 84 -1.25 5.64 22.08
N MET A 85 -0.78 4.67 22.85
CA MET A 85 -1.54 3.51 23.31
C MET A 85 -1.46 3.48 24.84
N PRO A 86 -2.59 3.58 25.58
CA PRO A 86 -2.56 3.65 27.04
C PRO A 86 -2.08 2.37 27.72
N THR A 87 -2.23 1.21 27.07
CA THR A 87 -2.02 -0.10 27.68
C THR A 87 -0.64 -0.68 27.42
N GLU A 88 0.00 -0.32 26.31
CA GLU A 88 1.22 -0.98 25.81
C GLU A 88 2.10 0.00 25.06
N ARG A 89 3.43 -0.24 25.09
CA ARG A 89 4.34 0.51 24.23
C ARG A 89 4.23 0.00 22.80
N VAL A 90 3.64 0.83 21.93
CA VAL A 90 3.48 0.53 20.50
C VAL A 90 4.19 1.57 19.65
N VAL A 91 4.89 1.11 18.61
CA VAL A 91 5.38 1.95 17.50
C VAL A 91 4.59 1.58 16.26
N ALA A 92 4.08 2.58 15.55
CA ALA A 92 3.35 2.39 14.30
C ALA A 92 4.18 2.89 13.11
N THR A 93 4.47 2.01 12.15
CA THR A 93 4.90 2.44 10.82
C THR A 93 3.66 2.64 9.96
N THR A 94 3.51 3.84 9.41
CA THR A 94 2.30 4.23 8.70
C THR A 94 2.55 4.36 7.20
N PHE A 95 1.53 4.08 6.40
CA PHE A 95 1.56 4.17 4.95
C PHE A 95 0.43 5.06 4.42
N LEU A 96 0.66 5.66 3.26
CA LEU A 96 -0.35 6.34 2.45
C LEU A 96 -0.68 5.43 1.25
N GLY A 97 -1.94 4.99 1.17
CA GLY A 97 -2.49 4.28 0.03
C GLY A 97 -3.43 5.20 -0.78
N LEU A 98 -3.32 5.18 -2.10
CA LEU A 98 -4.22 5.89 -3.01
C LEU A 98 -4.98 4.90 -3.89
N VAL A 99 -6.29 5.07 -3.94
CA VAL A 99 -7.20 4.24 -4.73
C VAL A 99 -7.78 5.09 -5.86
N PRO A 100 -7.78 4.61 -7.12
CA PRO A 100 -8.37 5.32 -8.25
C PRO A 100 -9.83 5.65 -8.00
N THR A 101 -10.32 6.80 -8.49
CA THR A 101 -11.74 7.17 -8.38
C THR A 101 -12.69 6.22 -9.13
N THR A 102 -12.14 5.37 -10.01
CA THR A 102 -12.89 4.35 -10.76
C THR A 102 -13.09 3.06 -9.98
N ALA A 103 -12.31 2.84 -8.92
CA ALA A 103 -12.42 1.64 -8.10
C ALA A 103 -13.61 1.79 -7.13
N ASP A 104 -14.39 0.72 -6.98
CA ASP A 104 -15.47 0.64 -5.99
C ASP A 104 -15.40 -0.71 -5.28
N PRO A 105 -14.45 -0.88 -4.35
CA PRO A 105 -14.23 -2.16 -3.70
C PRO A 105 -15.44 -2.53 -2.83
N ALA A 106 -15.81 -3.81 -2.84
CA ALA A 106 -16.79 -4.34 -1.91
C ALA A 106 -16.25 -4.22 -0.48
N LEU A 107 -16.98 -3.49 0.37
CA LEU A 107 -16.59 -3.26 1.76
C LEU A 107 -17.33 -4.22 2.69
N PRO A 108 -16.63 -4.79 3.69
CA PRO A 108 -17.29 -5.47 4.80
C PRO A 108 -18.21 -4.53 5.59
N PRO A 109 -19.18 -5.05 6.37
CA PRO A 109 -20.13 -4.22 7.13
C PRO A 109 -19.49 -3.27 8.15
N ASP A 110 -18.32 -3.61 8.67
CA ASP A 110 -17.55 -2.82 9.63
C ASP A 110 -16.55 -1.87 8.96
N THR A 111 -16.64 -1.68 7.65
CA THR A 111 -15.71 -0.86 6.88
C THR A 111 -16.46 0.15 6.01
N ALA A 112 -16.06 1.41 6.08
CA ALA A 112 -16.73 2.48 5.32
C ALA A 112 -15.79 3.62 4.92
N TRP A 113 -16.17 4.33 3.85
CA TRP A 113 -15.54 5.57 3.44
C TRP A 113 -16.14 6.75 4.20
N PHE A 114 -15.29 7.56 4.81
CA PHE A 114 -15.69 8.80 5.49
C PHE A 114 -15.08 10.02 4.82
N PRO A 115 -15.81 11.14 4.68
CA PRO A 115 -15.22 12.39 4.23
C PRO A 115 -14.09 12.81 5.17
N ALA A 116 -12.94 13.15 4.62
CA ALA A 116 -11.77 13.59 5.39
C ALA A 116 -12.05 14.85 6.23
N ALA A 117 -12.97 15.70 5.75
CA ALA A 117 -13.42 16.90 6.46
C ALA A 117 -14.44 16.61 7.59
N ALA A 118 -15.00 15.40 7.65
CA ALA A 118 -16.05 15.02 8.59
C ALA A 118 -15.79 13.61 9.13
N LEU A 119 -14.60 13.40 9.70
CA LEU A 119 -14.20 12.11 10.28
C LEU A 119 -15.03 11.79 11.53
N PRO A 120 -15.40 10.51 11.74
CA PRO A 120 -15.99 10.05 12.99
C PRO A 120 -14.96 10.10 14.12
N GLU A 121 -15.35 9.70 15.33
CA GLU A 121 -14.38 9.51 16.41
C GLU A 121 -13.42 8.38 16.05
N LEU A 122 -12.13 8.74 15.93
CA LEU A 122 -11.08 7.80 15.59
C LEU A 122 -10.36 7.30 16.84
N SER A 123 -9.87 6.08 16.74
CA SER A 123 -9.11 5.43 17.82
C SER A 123 -7.72 6.04 17.95
N PHE A 124 -7.22 6.13 19.17
CA PHE A 124 -5.85 6.55 19.49
C PHE A 124 -5.43 7.86 18.78
N ASP A 125 -4.25 7.85 18.15
CA ASP A 125 -3.68 8.97 17.39
C ASP A 125 -4.03 8.93 15.90
N HIS A 126 -4.98 8.10 15.46
CA HIS A 126 -5.25 7.88 14.03
C HIS A 126 -5.70 9.15 13.29
N LYS A 127 -6.36 10.09 13.98
CA LYS A 127 -6.69 11.40 13.41
C LYS A 127 -5.44 12.19 12.98
N HIS A 128 -4.36 12.11 13.75
CA HIS A 128 -3.09 12.73 13.39
C HIS A 128 -2.43 12.04 12.20
N ILE A 129 -2.55 10.71 12.12
CA ILE A 129 -2.04 9.93 10.98
C ILE A 129 -2.77 10.31 9.69
N VAL A 130 -4.10 10.46 9.73
CA VAL A 130 -4.90 10.92 8.58
C VAL A 130 -4.49 12.33 8.15
N ALA A 131 -4.36 13.27 9.08
CA ALA A 131 -3.92 14.63 8.79
C ALA A 131 -2.52 14.67 8.14
N ALA A 132 -1.60 13.83 8.62
CA ALA A 132 -0.27 13.69 8.04
C ALA A 132 -0.33 13.12 6.60
N ALA A 133 -1.21 12.17 6.33
CA ALA A 133 -1.39 11.57 5.00
C ALA A 133 -1.96 12.59 3.99
N LEU A 134 -2.97 13.37 4.39
CA LEU A 134 -3.53 14.45 3.57
C LEU A 134 -2.47 15.52 3.27
N SER A 135 -1.71 15.93 4.29
CA SER A 135 -0.61 16.88 4.13
C SER A 135 0.48 16.34 3.18
N ARG A 136 0.81 15.05 3.27
CA ARG A 136 1.75 14.38 2.37
C ARG A 136 1.25 14.38 0.94
N LEU A 137 -0.02 14.02 0.71
CA LEU A 137 -0.63 14.02 -0.61
C LEU A 137 -0.61 15.43 -1.21
N ALA A 138 -1.08 16.43 -0.47
CA ALA A 138 -1.08 17.82 -0.88
C ALA A 138 0.33 18.31 -1.28
N ALA A 139 1.34 17.99 -0.47
CA ALA A 139 2.72 18.31 -0.78
C ALA A 139 3.19 17.61 -2.06
N LYS A 140 2.95 16.31 -2.22
CA LYS A 140 3.37 15.55 -3.41
C LYS A 140 2.72 16.03 -4.70
N LEU A 141 1.49 16.50 -4.66
CA LEU A 141 0.83 17.11 -5.82
C LEU A 141 1.58 18.35 -6.34
N SER A 142 2.35 19.05 -5.50
CA SER A 142 3.08 20.24 -5.92
C SER A 142 4.31 19.94 -6.78
N TYR A 143 4.98 18.80 -6.57
CA TYR A 143 6.27 18.48 -7.19
C TYR A 143 6.35 17.12 -7.90
N THR A 144 5.28 16.31 -7.89
CA THR A 144 5.21 14.99 -8.55
C THR A 144 3.97 14.85 -9.44
N ASN A 145 3.90 13.73 -10.17
CA ASN A 145 2.70 13.32 -10.91
C ASN A 145 1.72 12.44 -10.10
N ILE A 146 1.84 12.32 -8.76
CA ILE A 146 1.12 11.35 -7.91
C ILE A 146 -0.41 11.26 -8.15
N ALA A 147 -1.04 12.33 -8.66
CA ALA A 147 -2.44 12.34 -9.05
C ALA A 147 -2.83 11.22 -10.05
N PHE A 148 -1.87 10.60 -10.77
CA PHE A 148 -2.14 9.43 -11.62
C PHE A 148 -2.78 8.27 -10.86
N ALA A 149 -2.51 8.16 -9.55
CA ALA A 149 -3.01 7.11 -8.69
C ALA A 149 -4.47 7.33 -8.27
N LEU A 150 -4.97 8.55 -8.38
CA LEU A 150 -6.36 8.90 -8.08
C LEU A 150 -7.17 9.00 -9.37
N ALA A 151 -6.62 9.62 -10.42
CA ALA A 151 -7.36 9.86 -11.65
C ALA A 151 -7.61 8.57 -12.45
N PRO A 152 -8.71 8.52 -13.23
CA PRO A 152 -8.88 7.48 -14.25
C PRO A 152 -7.70 7.44 -15.23
N THR A 153 -7.62 6.38 -16.03
CA THR A 153 -6.60 6.29 -17.11
C THR A 153 -6.70 7.45 -18.09
N GLU A 154 -7.92 7.91 -18.35
CA GLU A 154 -8.23 9.05 -19.20
C GLU A 154 -9.32 9.91 -18.60
N PHE A 155 -9.16 11.23 -18.67
CA PHE A 155 -10.02 12.16 -17.97
C PHE A 155 -10.13 13.52 -18.67
N ALA A 156 -11.23 14.21 -18.41
CA ALA A 156 -11.33 15.64 -18.68
C ALA A 156 -10.53 16.43 -17.62
N LEU A 157 -10.07 17.63 -17.97
CA LEU A 157 -9.30 18.46 -17.03
C LEU A 157 -10.10 18.85 -15.78
N SER A 158 -11.44 18.91 -15.88
CA SER A 158 -12.33 19.15 -14.75
C SER A 158 -12.21 18.07 -13.68
N THR A 159 -12.16 16.79 -14.07
CA THR A 159 -11.97 15.68 -13.13
C THR A 159 -10.65 15.81 -12.37
N LEU A 160 -9.56 16.16 -13.08
CA LEU A 160 -8.27 16.35 -12.45
C LEU A 160 -8.26 17.57 -11.53
N ARG A 161 -8.89 18.68 -11.96
CA ARG A 161 -9.09 19.87 -11.13
C ARG A 161 -9.81 19.54 -9.82
N ASP A 162 -10.86 18.73 -9.88
CA ASP A 162 -11.65 18.36 -8.70
C ASP A 162 -10.79 17.56 -7.71
N ILE A 163 -10.03 16.57 -8.20
CA ILE A 163 -9.05 15.81 -7.40
C ILE A 163 -8.04 16.75 -6.73
N TYR A 164 -7.43 17.67 -7.50
CA TYR A 164 -6.46 18.62 -6.95
C TYR A 164 -7.11 19.57 -5.93
N SER A 165 -8.34 20.03 -6.18
CA SER A 165 -9.02 20.96 -5.29
C SER A 165 -9.38 20.30 -3.96
N ALA A 166 -9.86 19.06 -4.00
CA ALA A 166 -10.18 18.27 -2.82
C ALA A 166 -8.92 17.94 -2.01
N ALA A 167 -7.83 17.53 -2.65
CA ALA A 167 -6.59 17.17 -1.96
C ALA A 167 -5.81 18.38 -1.41
N LEU A 168 -5.94 19.55 -2.04
CA LEU A 168 -5.30 20.80 -1.58
C LEU A 168 -6.21 21.64 -0.66
N GLU A 169 -7.44 21.19 -0.41
CA GLU A 169 -8.47 21.90 0.36
C GLU A 169 -8.69 23.36 -0.09
N ARG A 170 -8.53 23.61 -1.39
CA ARG A 170 -8.72 24.94 -1.98
C ARG A 170 -9.13 24.84 -3.45
N PRO A 171 -9.86 25.82 -3.99
CA PRO A 171 -10.19 25.85 -5.41
C PRO A 171 -8.94 25.87 -6.28
N VAL A 172 -8.92 25.02 -7.32
CA VAL A 172 -7.89 25.03 -8.36
C VAL A 172 -8.53 25.44 -9.69
N ASP A 173 -7.86 26.32 -10.43
CA ASP A 173 -8.27 26.68 -11.78
C ASP A 173 -7.80 25.63 -12.80
N ALA A 174 -8.71 25.15 -13.65
CA ALA A 174 -8.41 24.10 -14.62
C ALA A 174 -7.43 24.57 -15.70
N THR A 175 -7.49 25.84 -16.11
CA THR A 175 -6.61 26.40 -17.14
C THR A 175 -5.19 26.50 -16.62
N ASN A 176 -5.02 26.99 -15.40
CA ASN A 176 -3.74 27.06 -14.72
C ASN A 176 -3.15 25.67 -14.48
N LEU A 177 -3.98 24.72 -14.03
CA LEU A 177 -3.56 23.33 -13.82
C LEU A 177 -3.07 22.69 -15.13
N ALA A 178 -3.84 22.81 -16.21
CA ALA A 178 -3.45 22.33 -17.53
C ALA A 178 -2.12 22.94 -18.00
N ARG A 179 -1.96 24.26 -17.83
CA ARG A 179 -0.75 24.98 -18.22
C ARG A 179 0.47 24.51 -17.43
N VAL A 180 0.37 24.36 -16.11
CA VAL A 180 1.47 23.92 -15.24
C VAL A 180 1.86 22.46 -15.55
N LEU A 181 0.88 21.55 -15.57
CA LEU A 181 1.15 20.14 -15.81
C LEU A 181 1.58 19.85 -17.26
N GLY A 182 1.10 20.64 -18.22
CA GLY A 182 1.53 20.58 -19.61
C GLY A 182 2.99 20.99 -19.80
N ARG A 183 3.43 22.09 -19.18
CA ARG A 183 4.85 22.53 -19.20
C ARG A 183 5.78 21.46 -18.62
N ARG A 184 5.38 20.86 -17.49
CA ARG A 184 6.10 19.76 -16.83
C ARG A 184 6.06 18.42 -17.60
N GLY A 185 5.39 18.35 -18.75
CA GLY A 185 5.26 17.12 -19.54
C GLY A 185 4.52 15.99 -18.80
N VAL A 186 3.59 16.34 -17.90
CA VAL A 186 2.85 15.37 -17.07
C VAL A 186 1.61 14.85 -17.78
N LEU A 187 1.00 15.66 -18.65
CA LEU A 187 -0.24 15.36 -19.36
C LEU A 187 -0.02 15.26 -20.87
N VAL A 188 -0.69 14.31 -21.49
CA VAL A 188 -0.73 14.13 -22.94
C VAL A 188 -2.18 14.15 -23.42
N PRO A 189 -2.53 14.97 -24.43
CA PRO A 189 -3.86 14.93 -25.03
C PRO A 189 -4.07 13.60 -25.78
N THR A 190 -5.25 13.02 -25.65
CA THR A 190 -5.59 11.74 -26.30
C THR A 190 -6.14 11.91 -27.73
N GLY A 191 -6.40 13.16 -28.16
CA GLY A 191 -7.10 13.47 -29.40
C GLY A 191 -8.62 13.31 -29.33
N ARG A 192 -9.16 12.80 -28.22
CA ARG A 192 -10.60 12.67 -27.98
C ARG A 192 -11.18 13.87 -27.25
N CYS A 193 -12.49 14.05 -27.44
CA CYS A 193 -13.29 15.02 -26.70
C CYS A 193 -14.55 14.37 -26.14
N VAL A 194 -14.95 14.77 -24.94
CA VAL A 194 -16.20 14.33 -24.30
C VAL A 194 -17.21 15.47 -24.25
N LYS A 195 -18.49 15.17 -24.49
CA LYS A 195 -19.57 16.14 -24.33
C LYS A 195 -19.84 16.32 -22.83
N SER A 196 -19.72 17.55 -22.35
CA SER A 196 -19.93 17.89 -20.94
C SER A 196 -20.82 19.14 -20.83
N GLY A 197 -22.11 19.01 -21.19
CA GLY A 197 -23.12 20.07 -21.06
C GLY A 197 -22.86 21.38 -21.84
N GLY A 198 -21.73 21.50 -22.52
CA GLY A 198 -21.23 22.67 -23.25
C GLY A 198 -20.17 22.28 -24.29
N ARG A 199 -19.17 23.15 -24.52
CA ARG A 199 -18.08 22.87 -25.50
C ARG A 199 -17.42 21.52 -25.17
N PRO A 200 -17.20 20.64 -26.17
CA PRO A 200 -16.54 19.35 -25.95
C PRO A 200 -15.20 19.53 -25.23
N ALA A 201 -15.03 18.84 -24.10
CA ALA A 201 -13.82 18.91 -23.30
C ALA A 201 -12.78 17.92 -23.84
N THR A 202 -11.57 18.39 -24.09
CA THR A 202 -10.44 17.53 -24.48
C THR A 202 -10.12 16.53 -23.37
N VAL A 203 -9.89 15.28 -23.78
CA VAL A 203 -9.52 14.19 -22.89
C VAL A 203 -8.00 14.05 -22.84
N TYR A 204 -7.48 13.95 -21.62
CA TYR A 204 -6.06 13.80 -21.32
C TYR A 204 -5.80 12.47 -20.63
N ARG A 205 -4.53 12.07 -20.66
CA ARG A 205 -3.98 11.01 -19.82
C ARG A 205 -2.66 11.48 -19.21
N PHE A 206 -2.22 10.83 -18.15
CA PHE A 206 -0.85 11.01 -17.67
C PHE A 206 0.14 10.43 -18.70
N ALA A 207 1.27 11.11 -18.87
CA ALA A 207 2.37 10.63 -19.71
C ALA A 207 2.93 9.30 -19.18
N GLU A 208 3.11 9.23 -17.85
CA GLU A 208 3.59 8.08 -17.10
C GLU A 208 2.69 7.85 -15.88
N ARG A 209 2.43 6.58 -15.57
CA ARG A 209 1.64 6.15 -14.40
C ARG A 209 2.53 5.54 -13.31
N GLU A 210 3.73 6.08 -13.17
CA GLU A 210 4.69 5.77 -12.11
C GLU A 210 5.08 7.06 -11.41
N LEU A 211 5.36 7.00 -10.11
CA LEU A 211 5.69 8.19 -9.33
C LEU A 211 7.05 8.73 -9.76
N ARG A 212 7.07 9.98 -10.23
CA ARG A 212 8.30 10.72 -10.52
C ARG A 212 8.21 12.16 -10.04
N VAL A 213 9.38 12.75 -9.76
CA VAL A 213 9.48 14.19 -9.52
C VAL A 213 9.35 14.91 -10.86
N THR A 214 8.41 15.84 -10.93
CA THR A 214 8.05 16.59 -12.15
C THR A 214 8.31 18.08 -12.02
N ASP A 215 8.78 18.54 -10.86
CA ASP A 215 9.12 19.94 -10.67
C ASP A 215 10.35 20.30 -11.50
N GLU A 216 10.23 21.31 -12.36
CA GLU A 216 11.29 21.77 -13.25
C GLU A 216 12.46 22.40 -12.47
N PHE A 217 12.23 22.86 -11.24
CA PHE A 217 13.25 23.42 -10.35
C PHE A 217 13.92 22.36 -9.46
N ALA A 218 13.46 21.10 -9.49
CA ALA A 218 14.16 19.97 -8.89
C ALA A 218 15.36 19.53 -9.77
N VAL A 219 16.29 20.47 -10.01
CA VAL A 219 17.43 20.34 -10.94
C VAL A 219 18.46 19.32 -10.45
N LEU A 220 18.57 19.12 -9.14
CA LEU A 220 19.48 18.15 -8.53
C LEU A 220 18.83 16.75 -8.51
N ARG A 221 18.80 16.09 -9.67
CA ARG A 221 18.36 14.68 -9.74
C ARG A 221 19.47 13.78 -9.18
N PRO A 222 19.19 12.90 -8.20
CA PRO A 222 20.12 11.86 -7.83
C PRO A 222 20.42 10.99 -9.07
N PRO A 223 21.66 10.50 -9.25
CA PRO A 223 21.95 9.54 -10.31
C PRO A 223 21.03 8.33 -10.15
N ALA A 224 20.56 7.78 -11.28
CA ALA A 224 19.78 6.55 -11.26
C ALA A 224 20.54 5.49 -10.46
N LEU A 225 19.93 4.97 -9.40
CA LEU A 225 20.51 3.88 -8.61
C LEU A 225 20.72 2.71 -9.56
N LYS A 226 21.98 2.36 -9.81
CA LYS A 226 22.30 1.10 -10.49
C LYS A 226 21.74 -0.02 -9.62
N PRO A 227 21.01 -0.99 -10.17
CA PRO A 227 20.65 -2.19 -9.44
C PRO A 227 21.92 -2.74 -8.78
N ARG A 228 21.89 -2.96 -7.46
CA ARG A 228 23.01 -3.60 -6.77
C ARG A 228 23.17 -4.99 -7.39
N ALA A 229 24.22 -5.19 -8.18
CA ALA A 229 24.67 -6.52 -8.57
C ALA A 229 25.03 -7.26 -7.28
N GLY A 230 24.20 -8.24 -6.87
CA GLY A 230 24.46 -9.00 -5.64
C GLY A 230 23.26 -9.58 -4.89
N ALA A 231 22.03 -9.56 -5.43
CA ALA A 231 20.91 -10.32 -4.85
C ALA A 231 20.76 -11.74 -5.45
N GLU A 232 21.68 -12.16 -6.33
CA GLU A 232 21.83 -13.56 -6.74
C GLU A 232 23.03 -14.15 -6.00
N ARG A 233 22.77 -14.75 -4.84
CA ARG A 233 23.49 -15.92 -4.30
C ARG A 233 22.87 -16.31 -2.96
N ARG A 234 21.94 -17.27 -3.03
CA ARG A 234 21.78 -18.41 -2.09
C ARG A 234 20.51 -19.19 -2.48
N ARG A 235 20.53 -19.79 -3.66
CA ARG A 235 19.75 -21.01 -3.97
C ARG A 235 20.66 -21.94 -4.76
N GLY A 236 20.81 -23.16 -4.26
CA GLY A 236 21.37 -24.30 -5.00
C GLY A 236 22.89 -24.40 -4.98
N GLY A 237 23.40 -25.43 -4.31
CA GLY A 237 24.81 -25.79 -4.31
C GLY A 237 25.10 -26.90 -3.31
N SER A 238 24.41 -28.03 -3.47
CA SER A 238 24.88 -29.33 -3.00
C SER A 238 26.27 -29.56 -3.60
N GLY A 239 27.31 -29.42 -2.78
CA GLY A 239 28.65 -29.87 -3.09
C GLY A 239 28.85 -31.22 -2.44
N GLU A 240 28.89 -32.25 -3.27
CA GLU A 240 29.41 -33.57 -2.94
C GLU A 240 30.86 -33.39 -2.45
N GLU A 241 31.14 -33.73 -1.20
CA GLU A 241 32.49 -33.96 -0.73
C GLU A 241 32.83 -35.42 -1.00
N GLU A 242 33.57 -35.66 -2.08
CA GLU A 242 34.39 -36.86 -2.27
C GLU A 242 35.41 -36.92 -1.13
N HIS A 243 35.25 -37.88 -0.24
CA HIS A 243 36.28 -38.29 0.71
C HIS A 243 36.69 -39.73 0.38
N ASP A 244 37.84 -39.87 -0.28
CA ASP A 244 38.56 -41.13 -0.41
C ASP A 244 39.45 -41.32 0.82
N SER A 245 39.24 -42.41 1.56
CA SER A 245 40.29 -43.32 2.06
C SER A 245 39.76 -44.24 3.18
N GLY A 246 40.12 -45.53 3.08
CA GLY A 246 40.31 -46.40 4.24
C GLY A 246 39.33 -47.56 4.39
N ALA A 247 39.72 -48.72 3.86
CA ALA A 247 39.11 -50.02 4.12
C ALA A 247 39.36 -50.50 5.57
N GLU A 248 38.37 -51.14 6.21
CA GLU A 248 38.55 -52.38 6.98
C GLU A 248 37.21 -53.08 7.29
N GLU A 249 37.29 -54.39 7.47
CA GLU A 249 36.28 -55.43 7.47
C GLU A 249 35.20 -55.35 8.57
N ALA A 250 33.99 -55.88 8.30
CA ALA A 250 33.43 -57.06 8.99
C ALA A 250 31.95 -57.37 8.62
N ARG A 251 31.77 -58.50 7.95
CA ARG A 251 30.84 -59.63 8.25
C ARG A 251 29.42 -59.34 8.77
N GLY A 252 28.44 -59.98 8.11
CA GLY A 252 27.18 -60.44 8.71
C GLY A 252 25.94 -60.00 7.90
N ASP A 253 25.57 -60.67 6.81
CA ASP A 253 24.77 -61.90 6.77
C ASP A 253 23.24 -61.66 6.91
N ARG A 254 22.51 -62.18 5.91
CA ARG A 254 21.06 -62.47 5.80
C ARG A 254 20.09 -61.42 5.21
N ASP A 255 19.81 -61.61 3.92
CA ASP A 255 18.55 -62.20 3.42
C ASP A 255 17.27 -61.95 4.24
N MET A 256 16.30 -61.23 3.69
CA MET A 256 15.29 -61.86 2.82
C MET A 256 14.33 -60.83 2.23
N ASP A 257 14.23 -60.97 0.91
CA ASP A 257 13.22 -60.48 -0.01
C ASP A 257 11.81 -61.02 0.35
N LEU A 258 10.84 -60.52 -0.41
CA LEU A 258 9.46 -60.99 -0.62
C LEU A 258 8.35 -60.07 -0.09
N GLY A 259 7.91 -59.15 -0.95
CA GLY A 259 6.47 -59.05 -1.29
C GLY A 259 6.02 -60.30 -2.07
N PRO A 260 4.80 -60.40 -2.66
CA PRO A 260 3.85 -59.33 -2.99
C PRO A 260 2.35 -59.70 -2.77
N GLY A 261 1.45 -58.85 -3.27
CA GLY A 261 0.05 -59.19 -3.65
C GLY A 261 -0.97 -59.21 -2.50
N GLU A 262 -2.25 -58.96 -2.67
CA GLU A 262 -3.09 -58.71 -3.85
C GLU A 262 -4.46 -58.18 -3.35
N ALA A 263 -5.28 -57.75 -4.32
CA ALA A 263 -6.64 -57.20 -4.29
C ALA A 263 -7.68 -57.81 -3.32
N ASP A 264 -8.73 -57.04 -2.99
CA ASP A 264 -10.15 -57.19 -3.45
C ASP A 264 -11.01 -56.19 -2.62
N ARG A 265 -11.65 -55.17 -3.21
CA ARG A 265 -13.03 -55.11 -3.75
C ARG A 265 -14.17 -54.96 -2.74
N ARG A 266 -15.10 -54.07 -3.15
CA ARG A 266 -16.57 -54.01 -2.89
C ARG A 266 -16.98 -53.59 -1.48
N LEU A 267 -18.14 -52.99 -1.18
CA LEU A 267 -19.27 -52.30 -1.84
C LEU A 267 -20.25 -52.04 -0.67
N SER A 268 -21.04 -50.96 -0.73
CA SER A 268 -22.31 -50.72 0.03
C SER A 268 -22.19 -50.59 1.57
N ASP A 269 -22.80 -49.65 2.27
CA ASP A 269 -23.96 -48.77 2.05
C ASP A 269 -23.70 -47.34 2.57
#